data_AF-A0A373NRX7-F1
#
_entry.id   AF-A0A373NRX7-F1
#
_cell.length_a   1.000
_cell.length_b   1.000
_cell.length_c   1.000
_cell.angle_alpha   90.00
_cell.angle_beta   90.00
_cell.angle_gamma   90.00
#
_symmetry.space_group_name_H-M   'P 1'
#
loop_
_entity.id
_entity.type
_entity.pdbx_description
1 polymer ?
#
loop_
_entity_poly.entity_id
_entity_poly.type
_entity_poly.pdbx_seq_one_letter_code
_entity_poly.pdbx_strand_id
1 'polypeptide(L)' 'MRNLSIPVGVSDFAEIRRNGYYYIDKSGLVGELLGATGTKVTLITRPRRFGKTLGMSM' A
#
# COMPACT_ATOMS: atom_id res chain seq x y z
N MET A 1 7.18 11.99 -18.58
CA MET A 1 6.69 11.37 -17.32
C MET A 1 6.81 12.41 -16.21
N ARG A 2 5.86 12.50 -15.29
CA ARG A 2 6.01 13.38 -14.11
C ARG A 2 7.07 12.76 -13.18
N ASN A 3 8.07 13.54 -12.78
CA ASN A 3 9.05 13.10 -11.79
C ASN A 3 8.41 13.19 -10.39
N LEU A 4 7.81 12.08 -9.94
CA LEU A 4 7.31 11.95 -8.57
C LEU A 4 8.47 11.57 -7.66
N SER A 5 8.68 12.31 -6.57
CA SER A 5 9.70 11.97 -5.58
C SER A 5 9.26 10.77 -4.74
N ILE A 6 10.22 9.93 -4.37
CA ILE A 6 9.98 8.77 -3.50
C ILE A 6 9.92 9.26 -2.05
N PRO A 7 8.78 9.08 -1.34
CA PRO A 7 8.60 9.55 0.01
C PRO A 7 9.32 8.64 1.02
N VAL A 8 10.61 8.89 1.25
CA VAL A 8 11.38 8.15 2.27
C VAL A 8 10.97 8.62 3.67
N GLY A 9 10.43 7.71 4.48
CA GLY A 9 10.04 8.00 5.87
C GLY A 9 8.62 8.55 6.04
N VAL A 10 7.93 8.91 4.95
CA VAL A 10 6.51 9.27 4.99
C VAL A 10 5.66 8.03 4.69
N SER A 11 4.66 7.76 5.50
CA SER A 11 3.76 6.62 5.33
C SER A 11 2.29 6.97 5.53
N ASP A 12 1.97 8.24 5.78
CA ASP A 12 0.60 8.75 5.80
C ASP A 12 0.11 8.92 4.36
N PHE A 13 -1.02 8.31 4.05
CA PHE A 13 -1.58 8.35 2.70
C PHE A 13 -2.03 9.76 2.32
N ALA A 14 -2.68 10.47 3.25
CA ALA A 14 -3.19 11.81 2.97
C ALA A 14 -2.05 12.80 2.68
N GLU A 15 -0.94 12.70 3.41
CA GLU A 15 0.29 13.46 3.15
C GLU A 15 0.87 13.16 1.77
N ILE A 16 0.98 11.88 1.39
CA ILE A 16 1.45 11.46 0.07
C ILE A 16 0.58 12.03 -1.06
N ARG A 17 -0.75 12.01 -0.89
CA ARG A 17 -1.69 12.53 -1.88
C ARG A 17 -1.64 14.05 -1.99
N ARG A 18 -1.58 14.77 -0.86
CA ARG A 18 -1.48 16.25 -0.84
C ARG A 18 -0.18 16.75 -1.44
N ASN A 19 0.94 16.09 -1.12
CA ASN A 19 2.28 16.52 -1.53
C ASN A 19 2.71 15.98 -2.90
N GLY A 20 1.87 15.16 -3.56
CA GLY A 20 2.15 14.61 -4.88
C GLY A 20 3.33 13.64 -4.90
N TYR A 21 3.48 12.82 -3.86
CA TYR A 21 4.55 11.83 -3.79
C TYR A 21 4.23 10.55 -4.57
N TYR A 22 5.29 9.84 -4.95
CA TYR A 22 5.16 8.52 -5.54
C TYR A 22 4.64 7.51 -4.52
N TYR A 23 3.61 6.75 -4.88
CA TYR A 23 3.20 5.55 -4.14
C TYR A 23 2.62 4.53 -5.11
N ILE A 24 2.54 3.29 -4.64
CA ILE A 24 1.88 2.19 -5.37
C ILE A 24 0.55 1.92 -4.67
N ASP A 25 -0.54 2.07 -5.41
CA ASP A 25 -1.87 1.70 -4.96
C ASP A 25 -1.98 0.17 -4.84
N LYS A 26 -2.36 -0.32 -3.66
CA LYS A 26 -2.54 -1.75 -3.37
C LYS A 26 -4.01 -2.13 -3.15
N SER A 27 -4.96 -1.23 -3.41
CA SER A 27 -6.38 -1.48 -3.20
C SER A 27 -6.89 -2.69 -3.99
N GLY A 28 -6.37 -2.91 -5.19
CA GLY A 28 -6.68 -4.11 -6.00
C GLY A 28 -6.30 -5.42 -5.31
N LEU A 29 -5.08 -5.49 -4.74
CA LEU A 29 -4.63 -6.65 -3.98
C LEU A 29 -5.52 -6.89 -2.74
N VAL A 30 -5.93 -5.82 -2.04
CA VAL A 30 -6.85 -5.94 -0.90
C VAL A 30 -8.18 -6.53 -1.35
N GLY A 31 -8.73 -6.08 -2.48
CA GLY A 31 -9.95 -6.63 -3.06
C GLY A 31 -9.84 -8.11 -3.39
N GLU A 32 -8.74 -8.53 -4.04
CA GLU A 32 -8.48 -9.95 -4.34
C GLU A 32 -8.39 -10.80 -3.07
N LEU A 33 -7.72 -10.31 -2.03
CA LEU A 33 -7.58 -11.02 -0.76
C LEU A 33 -8.90 -11.17 -0.01
N LEU A 34 -9.78 -10.16 -0.06
CA LEU A 34 -11.11 -10.20 0.56
C LEU A 34 -12.11 -11.02 -0.25
N GLY A 35 -11.97 -11.06 -1.58
CA GLY A 35 -12.82 -11.81 -2.48
C GLY A 35 -12.50 -13.31 -2.55
N ALA A 36 -11.34 -13.74 -2.05
CA ALA A 36 -10.95 -15.14 -2.02
C ALA A 36 -11.87 -15.97 -1.10
N THR A 37 -12.67 -16.86 -1.68
CA THR A 37 -13.56 -17.76 -0.95
C THR A 37 -12.86 -19.09 -0.63
N GLY A 38 -13.31 -19.80 0.40
CA GLY A 38 -12.78 -21.12 0.77
C GLY A 38 -11.37 -21.12 1.41
N THR A 39 -10.77 -19.94 1.63
CA THR A 39 -9.45 -19.82 2.26
C THR A 39 -9.59 -19.66 3.78
N LYS A 40 -9.13 -20.66 4.56
CA LYS A 40 -9.18 -20.59 6.04
C LYS A 40 -8.17 -19.61 6.64
N VAL A 41 -6.99 -19.50 6.02
CA VAL A 41 -5.88 -18.64 6.46
C VAL A 41 -5.14 -18.11 5.24
N THR A 42 -4.91 -16.81 5.19
CA THR A 42 -4.06 -16.15 4.18
C THR A 42 -2.74 -15.74 4.81
N LEU A 43 -1.63 -16.38 4.40
CA LEU A 43 -0.29 -16.00 4.86
C LEU A 43 0.22 -14.78 4.09
N ILE A 44 0.25 -13.63 4.75
CA ILE A 44 0.94 -12.46 4.24
C ILE A 44 2.35 -12.45 4.84
N THR A 45 3.35 -12.75 4.03
CA THR A 45 4.76 -12.65 4.47
C THR A 45 5.07 -11.22 4.90
N ARG A 46 6.11 -10.99 5.72
CA ARG A 46 6.48 -9.64 6.22
C ARG A 46 7.67 -9.04 5.47
N PRO A 47 7.64 -8.84 4.14
CA PRO A 47 8.74 -8.21 3.43
C PRO A 47 8.98 -6.79 3.95
N ARG A 48 10.26 -6.45 4.09
CA ARG A 48 10.71 -5.12 4.55
C ARG A 48 10.33 -4.08 3.50
N ARG A 49 9.85 -2.91 3.94
CA ARG A 49 9.41 -1.79 3.07
C ARG A 49 8.23 -2.10 2.13
N PHE A 50 7.43 -3.12 2.44
CA PHE A 50 6.22 -3.42 1.67
C PHE A 50 5.08 -2.38 1.81
N GLY A 51 5.29 -1.31 2.58
CA GLY A 51 4.27 -0.26 2.76
C GLY A 51 3.05 -0.73 3.54
N LYS A 52 3.24 -1.56 4.58
CA LYS A 52 2.16 -2.01 5.48
C LYS A 52 1.48 -0.82 6.19
N THR A 53 2.28 0.10 6.72
CA THR A 53 1.79 1.33 7.37
C THR A 53 1.00 2.19 6.38
N LEU A 54 1.53 2.40 5.17
CA LEU A 54 0.81 3.09 4.11
C LEU A 54 -0.51 2.40 3.76
N GLY A 55 -0.51 1.06 3.67
CA GLY A 55 -1.70 0.25 3.43
C GLY A 55 -2.80 0.42 4.48
N MET A 56 -2.45 0.67 5.74
CA MET A 56 -3.40 0.91 6.82
C MET A 56 -3.93 2.35 6.87
N SER A 57 -3.23 3.29 6.24
CA SER A 57 -3.59 4.71 6.21
C SER A 57 -4.40 5.09 4.96
N MET A 58 -4.38 4.25 3.93
CA MET A 58 -5.21 4.37 2.73
C MET A 58 -6.68 4.12 3.07
#